data_AF-A0A2E4Y199-F1
#
_entry.id   AF-A0A2E4Y199-F1
#
_cell.length_a   1.000
_cell.length_b   1.000
_cell.length_c   1.000
_cell.angle_alpha   90.00
_cell.angle_beta   90.00
_cell.angle_gamma   90.00
#
_symmetry.space_group_name_H-M   'P 1'
#
loop_
_entity.id
_entity.type
_entity.pdbx_description
1 polymer ?
#
loop_
_entity_poly.entity_id
_entity_poly.type
_entity_poly.pdbx_seq_one_letter_code
_entity_poly.pdbx_strand_id
1 'polypeptide(L)'
;MGQTRGAAIDAFAPSAYIQRMNNAPIPYMERTRMYYRALGYAPDYRWAQNDTAPFTHLKRPLKDAKIALITTSYPPGDWSDDNPPKKEVWSQTVADAPADLYNQNLAWDKELTHTKDRETYLPLMAMQQLAADGVIGGLTERFHSVPTDYSHRHTIEYDAPNILKRLVEDGADAAILVPL
;
A
#
# COMPACT_ATOMS: atom_id res chain seq x y z
N MET A 1 -31.18 -48.04 -6.50
CA MET A 1 -31.51 -46.65 -6.92
C MET A 1 -30.85 -45.72 -5.93
N GLY A 2 -29.81 -45.02 -6.38
CA GLY A 2 -28.92 -44.25 -5.52
C GLY A 2 -29.46 -42.86 -5.17
N GLN A 3 -29.25 -42.48 -3.92
CA GLN A 3 -29.08 -41.09 -3.50
C GLN A 3 -27.58 -40.88 -3.24
N THR A 4 -26.98 -39.85 -3.83
CA THR A 4 -25.66 -39.37 -3.44
C THR A 4 -25.82 -38.06 -2.69
N ARG A 5 -25.41 -38.08 -1.43
CA ARG A 5 -25.31 -36.96 -0.48
C ARG A 5 -24.15 -36.03 -0.84
N GLY A 6 -24.24 -34.79 -0.38
CA GLY A 6 -23.20 -33.78 -0.46
C GLY A 6 -21.88 -34.24 0.16
N ALA A 7 -20.78 -33.83 -0.48
CA ALA A 7 -19.44 -34.03 0.03
C ALA A 7 -19.10 -32.89 0.98
N ALA A 8 -19.06 -33.21 2.27
CA ALA A 8 -18.32 -32.44 3.26
C ALA A 8 -16.83 -32.65 3.00
N ILE A 9 -16.08 -31.55 2.96
CA ILE A 9 -14.62 -31.56 2.86
C ILE A 9 -14.03 -31.79 4.26
N ASP A 10 -14.01 -33.05 4.72
CA ASP A 10 -13.34 -33.42 5.96
C ASP A 10 -11.83 -33.63 5.73
N ALA A 11 -11.07 -32.75 6.39
CA ALA A 11 -9.91 -33.05 7.24
C ALA A 11 -9.00 -34.23 6.83
N PHE A 12 -7.84 -33.90 6.25
CA PHE A 12 -6.62 -34.70 6.40
C PHE A 12 -5.40 -33.80 6.63
N ALA A 13 -5.13 -33.50 7.90
CA ALA A 13 -3.78 -33.26 8.38
C ALA A 13 -3.56 -34.19 9.58
N PRO A 14 -2.63 -35.16 9.51
CA PRO A 14 -2.39 -36.07 10.62
C PRO A 14 -1.97 -35.30 11.87
N SER A 15 -2.51 -35.70 13.02
CA SER A 15 -2.29 -35.16 14.37
C SER A 15 -0.81 -34.97 14.78
N ALA A 16 0.15 -35.60 14.09
CA ALA A 16 1.58 -35.40 14.31
C ALA A 16 2.13 -34.05 13.80
N TYR A 17 1.41 -33.35 12.91
CA TYR A 17 1.85 -32.06 12.36
C TYR A 17 1.63 -30.88 13.34
N ILE A 18 0.70 -31.03 14.28
CA ILE A 18 0.31 -29.96 15.21
C ILE A 18 1.25 -29.89 16.44
N GLN A 19 2.04 -30.93 16.71
CA GLN A 19 2.78 -31.06 17.98
C GLN A 19 4.26 -30.62 17.97
N ARG A 20 4.77 -30.02 16.88
CA ARG A 20 6.15 -29.46 16.82
C ARG A 20 6.27 -28.18 15.99
N MET A 21 5.56 -27.11 16.36
CA MET A 21 5.94 -25.76 15.95
C MET A 21 6.31 -24.92 17.17
N ASN A 22 7.41 -25.34 17.82
CA ASN A 22 8.21 -24.51 18.71
C ASN A 22 8.76 -23.32 17.91
N ASN A 23 8.30 -22.09 18.17
CA ASN A 23 8.91 -20.80 17.79
C ASN A 23 9.44 -20.62 16.34
N ALA A 24 9.08 -21.49 15.39
CA ALA A 24 9.54 -21.37 14.02
C ALA A 24 8.74 -20.27 13.29
N PRO A 25 9.39 -19.40 12.50
CA PRO A 25 8.67 -18.42 11.68
C PRO A 25 7.64 -19.10 10.77
N ILE A 26 6.49 -18.46 10.58
CA ILE A 26 5.47 -18.92 9.64
C ILE A 26 6.08 -18.93 8.22
N PRO A 27 6.03 -20.05 7.48
CA PRO A 27 6.59 -20.13 6.13
C PRO A 27 5.66 -19.45 5.11
N TYR A 28 5.46 -18.13 5.22
CA TYR A 28 4.42 -17.40 4.51
C TYR A 28 4.55 -17.53 2.98
N MET A 29 5.78 -17.43 2.45
CA MET A 29 6.05 -17.54 1.00
C MET A 29 5.53 -18.87 0.44
N GLU A 30 5.85 -19.98 1.11
CA GLU A 30 5.42 -21.30 0.65
C GLU A 30 3.91 -21.49 0.80
N ARG A 31 3.34 -21.01 1.93
CA ARG A 31 1.88 -21.03 2.13
C ARG A 31 1.15 -20.24 1.04
N THR A 32 1.65 -19.07 0.65
CA THR A 32 1.07 -18.27 -0.44
C THR A 32 1.14 -19.02 -1.77
N ARG A 33 2.28 -19.64 -2.12
CA ARG A 33 2.38 -20.45 -3.34
C ARG A 33 1.38 -21.60 -3.36
N MET A 34 1.32 -22.38 -2.27
CA MET A 34 0.36 -23.48 -2.13
C MET A 34 -1.09 -23.00 -2.27
N TYR A 35 -1.43 -21.85 -1.67
CA TYR A 35 -2.74 -21.25 -1.78
C TYR A 35 -3.12 -20.90 -3.23
N TYR A 36 -2.26 -20.18 -3.96
CA TYR A 36 -2.56 -19.82 -5.35
C TYR A 36 -2.57 -21.04 -6.30
N ARG A 37 -1.72 -22.05 -6.06
CA ARG A 37 -1.80 -23.33 -6.79
C ARG A 37 -3.16 -24.01 -6.58
N ALA A 38 -3.66 -24.03 -5.34
CA ALA A 38 -4.96 -24.63 -5.02
C ALA A 38 -6.14 -23.90 -5.68
N LEU A 39 -5.99 -22.59 -5.96
CA LEU A 39 -6.95 -21.80 -6.75
C LEU A 39 -6.87 -22.06 -8.27
N GLY A 40 -5.93 -22.89 -8.73
CA GLY A 40 -5.78 -23.25 -10.15
C GLY A 40 -4.88 -22.32 -10.97
N TYR A 41 -4.11 -21.41 -10.34
CA TYR A 41 -3.12 -20.62 -11.05
C TYR A 41 -1.94 -21.49 -11.47
N ALA A 42 -1.64 -21.50 -12.77
CA ALA A 42 -0.58 -22.33 -13.35
C ALA A 42 0.85 -21.92 -12.90
N PRO A 43 1.24 -20.63 -12.92
CA PRO A 43 2.50 -20.21 -12.33
C PRO A 43 2.35 -20.00 -10.82
N ASP A 44 3.43 -20.30 -10.08
CA ASP A 44 3.55 -19.88 -8.69
C ASP A 44 3.38 -18.37 -8.55
N TYR A 45 2.80 -17.95 -7.42
CA TYR A 45 2.80 -16.54 -7.04
C TYR A 45 4.24 -16.00 -7.02
N ARG A 46 4.45 -14.87 -7.71
CA ARG A 46 5.74 -14.19 -7.80
C ARG A 46 5.62 -12.85 -7.12
N TRP A 47 6.48 -12.61 -6.13
CA TRP A 47 6.63 -11.30 -5.49
C TRP A 47 7.32 -10.32 -6.45
N ALA A 48 7.02 -9.02 -6.30
CA ALA A 48 7.70 -7.98 -7.05
C ALA A 48 9.20 -7.98 -6.72
N GLN A 49 10.02 -7.78 -7.75
CA GLN A 49 11.46 -7.59 -7.65
C GLN A 49 11.83 -6.34 -8.45
N ASN A 50 12.62 -5.46 -7.84
CA ASN A 50 13.00 -4.16 -8.42
C ASN A 50 14.52 -4.00 -8.40
N ASP A 51 15.22 -4.79 -9.21
CA ASP A 51 16.70 -4.81 -9.22
C ASP A 51 17.33 -3.52 -9.77
N THR A 52 16.53 -2.70 -10.47
CA THR A 52 16.96 -1.43 -11.08
C THR A 52 16.66 -0.19 -10.25
N ALA A 53 16.11 -0.37 -9.03
CA ALA A 53 15.80 0.71 -8.09
C ALA A 53 16.66 0.61 -6.82
N PRO A 54 17.99 0.77 -6.90
CA PRO A 54 18.87 0.67 -5.73
C PRO A 54 18.61 1.80 -4.75
N PHE A 55 18.88 1.56 -3.47
CA PHE A 55 18.94 2.63 -2.49
C PHE A 55 20.03 3.64 -2.88
N THR A 56 19.66 4.91 -2.93
CA THR A 56 20.55 6.02 -3.29
C THR A 56 20.54 7.07 -2.19
N HIS A 57 21.67 7.74 -1.99
CA HIS A 57 21.70 8.96 -1.20
C HIS A 57 20.91 10.08 -1.89
N LEU A 58 20.41 11.01 -1.09
CA LEU A 58 19.77 12.22 -1.57
C LEU A 58 20.79 13.09 -2.30
N LYS A 59 20.41 13.63 -3.47
CA LYS A 59 21.29 14.47 -4.30
C LYS A 59 21.48 15.89 -3.76
N ARG A 60 20.66 16.29 -2.79
CA ARG A 60 20.68 17.59 -2.13
C ARG A 60 20.73 17.39 -0.62
N PRO A 61 21.29 18.35 0.16
CA PRO A 61 21.10 18.37 1.60
C PRO A 61 19.61 18.37 1.94
N LEU A 62 19.22 17.63 2.98
CA LEU A 62 17.81 17.46 3.35
C LEU A 62 17.10 18.81 3.57
N LYS A 63 17.77 19.75 4.25
CA LYS A 63 17.30 21.13 4.51
C LYS A 63 16.99 21.95 3.25
N ASP A 64 17.49 21.54 2.09
CA ASP A 64 17.28 22.21 0.80
C ASP A 64 16.36 21.38 -0.13
N ALA A 65 15.92 20.20 0.33
CA ALA A 65 15.16 19.25 -0.47
C ALA A 65 13.65 19.45 -0.34
N LYS A 66 12.95 19.45 -1.48
CA LYS A 66 11.48 19.39 -1.52
C LYS A 66 11.00 17.96 -1.42
N ILE A 67 10.13 17.68 -0.45
CA ILE A 67 9.62 16.33 -0.19
C ILE A 67 8.17 16.21 -0.64
N ALA A 68 7.87 15.20 -1.45
CA ALA A 68 6.51 14.83 -1.79
C ALA A 68 5.96 13.77 -0.84
N LEU A 69 4.65 13.80 -0.61
CA LEU A 69 3.94 12.74 0.10
C LEU A 69 3.10 11.92 -0.87
N ILE A 70 3.16 10.61 -0.72
CA ILE A 70 2.35 9.65 -1.47
C ILE A 70 1.67 8.74 -0.46
N THR A 71 0.34 8.72 -0.44
CA THR A 71 -0.45 7.84 0.44
C THR A 71 -1.15 6.75 -0.36
N THR A 72 -1.47 5.62 0.28
CA THR A 72 -2.36 4.60 -0.30
C THR A 72 -3.84 4.84 -0.02
N SER A 73 -4.16 5.84 0.82
CA SER A 73 -5.56 6.23 1.09
C SER A 73 -6.18 6.90 -0.13
N TYR A 74 -7.44 6.58 -0.41
CA TYR A 74 -8.17 7.09 -1.57
C TYR A 74 -8.68 8.52 -1.32
N PRO A 75 -8.91 9.32 -2.37
CA PRO A 75 -9.57 10.62 -2.22
C PRO A 75 -10.95 10.49 -1.56
N PRO A 76 -11.43 11.54 -0.88
CA PRO A 76 -12.80 11.58 -0.39
C PRO A 76 -13.80 11.38 -1.52
N GLY A 77 -14.91 10.73 -1.21
CA GLY A 77 -16.00 10.49 -2.14
C GLY A 77 -17.09 9.64 -1.51
N ASP A 78 -18.20 9.49 -2.23
CA ASP A 78 -19.32 8.63 -1.83
C ASP A 78 -19.00 7.17 -2.18
N TRP A 79 -18.04 6.62 -1.44
CA TRP A 79 -17.50 5.28 -1.67
C TRP A 79 -18.10 4.27 -0.70
N SER A 80 -18.36 3.07 -1.21
CA SER A 80 -18.88 1.94 -0.46
C SER A 80 -18.39 0.63 -1.07
N ASP A 81 -18.74 -0.51 -0.47
CA ASP A 81 -18.44 -1.82 -1.06
C ASP A 81 -19.12 -2.01 -2.43
N ASP A 82 -20.32 -1.45 -2.60
CA ASP A 82 -21.08 -1.49 -3.87
C ASP A 82 -20.63 -0.40 -4.88
N ASN A 83 -19.92 0.63 -4.41
CA ASN A 83 -19.34 1.69 -5.22
C ASN A 83 -17.90 1.98 -4.78
N PRO A 84 -16.94 1.08 -5.05
CA PRO A 84 -15.58 1.27 -4.59
C PRO A 84 -14.91 2.44 -5.32
N PRO A 85 -13.93 3.10 -4.68
CA PRO A 85 -13.16 4.15 -5.32
C PRO A 85 -12.45 3.60 -6.56
N LYS A 86 -12.32 4.46 -7.58
CA LYS A 86 -11.57 4.12 -8.79
C LYS A 86 -10.10 3.90 -8.45
N LYS A 87 -9.51 2.87 -9.06
CA LYS A 87 -8.09 2.57 -8.92
C LYS A 87 -7.27 3.44 -9.87
N GLU A 88 -7.12 4.69 -9.50
CA GLU A 88 -6.41 5.69 -10.30
C GLU A 88 -5.55 6.57 -9.40
N VAL A 89 -4.39 6.99 -9.92
CA VAL A 89 -3.55 7.97 -9.25
C VAL A 89 -4.28 9.31 -9.14
N TRP A 90 -4.33 9.85 -7.94
CA TRP A 90 -4.96 11.13 -7.63
C TRP A 90 -3.97 12.12 -7.02
N SER A 91 -4.26 13.41 -7.09
CA SER A 91 -3.43 14.45 -6.46
C SER A 91 -4.28 15.61 -6.00
N GLN A 92 -3.81 16.28 -4.95
CA GLN A 92 -4.44 17.48 -4.40
C GLN A 92 -3.37 18.40 -3.82
N THR A 93 -3.65 19.69 -3.82
CA THR A 93 -2.75 20.67 -3.18
C THR A 93 -2.65 20.37 -1.68
N VAL A 94 -1.48 20.58 -1.10
CA VAL A 94 -1.30 20.46 0.36
C VAL A 94 -2.17 21.48 1.11
N ALA A 95 -2.39 22.65 0.51
CA ALA A 95 -3.22 23.71 1.07
C ALA A 95 -4.71 23.32 1.16
N ASP A 96 -5.21 22.57 0.17
CA ASP A 96 -6.61 22.12 0.10
C ASP A 96 -6.76 20.64 0.50
N ALA A 97 -5.85 20.14 1.33
CA ALA A 97 -5.91 18.76 1.82
C ALA A 97 -7.17 18.54 2.65
N PRO A 98 -7.98 17.52 2.33
CA PRO A 98 -9.23 17.24 3.05
C PRO A 98 -8.94 16.81 4.49
N ALA A 99 -9.92 17.00 5.39
CA ALA A 99 -9.80 16.60 6.79
C ALA A 99 -9.54 15.10 6.96
N ASP A 100 -10.10 14.28 6.06
CA ASP A 100 -9.93 12.82 6.04
C ASP A 100 -9.78 12.32 4.60
N LEU A 101 -9.18 11.14 4.43
CA LEU A 101 -9.19 10.38 3.17
C LEU A 101 -10.02 9.11 3.34
N TYR A 102 -10.41 8.49 2.22
CA TYR A 102 -11.17 7.24 2.26
C TYR A 102 -10.26 6.03 2.41
N ASN A 103 -10.54 5.22 3.42
CA ASN A 103 -9.71 4.08 3.80
C ASN A 103 -10.51 2.85 4.27
N GLN A 104 -11.84 2.87 4.17
CA GLN A 104 -12.67 1.77 4.68
C GLN A 104 -12.49 0.47 3.91
N ASN A 105 -12.22 0.55 2.60
CA ASN A 105 -11.95 -0.59 1.73
C ASN A 105 -10.48 -1.06 1.76
N LEU A 106 -9.62 -0.42 2.57
CA LEU A 106 -8.23 -0.81 2.75
C LEU A 106 -8.07 -1.84 3.89
N ALA A 107 -6.96 -2.57 3.84
CA ALA A 107 -6.63 -3.62 4.78
C ALA A 107 -5.71 -3.08 5.89
N TRP A 108 -6.31 -2.65 6.99
CA TRP A 108 -5.66 -2.28 8.25
C TRP A 108 -6.43 -2.91 9.42
N ASP A 109 -5.82 -2.98 10.60
CA ASP A 109 -6.46 -3.60 11.77
C ASP A 109 -7.59 -2.73 12.32
N LYS A 110 -8.83 -3.11 12.04
CA LYS A 110 -10.03 -2.35 12.43
C LYS A 110 -10.44 -2.51 13.89
N GLU A 111 -9.81 -3.42 14.62
CA GLU A 111 -10.12 -3.69 16.03
C GLU A 111 -9.14 -2.98 16.98
N LEU A 112 -7.85 -2.98 16.62
CA LEU A 112 -6.77 -2.46 17.46
C LEU A 112 -6.35 -1.03 17.14
N THR A 113 -6.72 -0.51 15.97
CA THR A 113 -6.43 0.88 15.59
C THR A 113 -7.61 1.54 14.88
N HIS A 114 -7.44 2.79 14.47
CA HIS A 114 -8.42 3.56 13.73
C HIS A 114 -7.76 4.56 12.78
N THR A 115 -8.52 5.04 11.81
CA THR A 115 -8.09 6.07 10.85
C THR A 115 -8.70 7.44 11.12
N LYS A 116 -9.11 7.71 12.37
CA LYS A 116 -9.69 9.00 12.81
C LYS A 116 -8.67 10.14 12.92
N ASP A 117 -7.39 9.84 12.76
CA ASP A 117 -6.31 10.81 12.74
C ASP A 117 -5.63 10.75 11.36
N ARG A 118 -5.87 11.77 10.54
CA ARG A 118 -5.28 11.89 9.20
C ARG A 118 -3.76 11.86 9.22
N GLU A 119 -3.14 12.38 10.27
CA GLU A 119 -1.69 12.49 10.35
C GLU A 119 -0.99 11.13 10.46
N THR A 120 -1.76 10.05 10.71
CA THR A 120 -1.25 8.66 10.68
C THR A 120 -1.05 8.09 9.27
N TYR A 121 -1.75 8.63 8.26
CA TYR A 121 -1.71 8.14 6.88
C TYR A 121 -1.48 9.23 5.83
N LEU A 122 -1.43 10.49 6.25
CA LEU A 122 -1.02 11.66 5.48
C LEU A 122 -0.46 12.72 6.46
N PRO A 123 0.82 12.63 6.87
CA PRO A 123 1.42 13.40 7.97
C PRO A 123 1.79 14.85 7.58
N LEU A 124 0.81 15.65 7.14
CA LEU A 124 1.05 17.01 6.67
C LEU A 124 1.56 17.93 7.78
N MET A 125 1.00 17.87 8.98
CA MET A 125 1.39 18.74 10.09
C MET A 125 2.84 18.47 10.51
N ALA A 126 3.21 17.19 10.66
CA ALA A 126 4.57 16.82 11.02
C ALA A 126 5.57 17.28 9.95
N MET A 127 5.23 17.10 8.67
CA MET A 127 6.10 17.52 7.57
C MET A 127 6.21 19.05 7.44
N GLN A 128 5.12 19.77 7.66
CA GLN A 128 5.13 21.23 7.70
C GLN A 128 5.97 21.76 8.86
N GLN A 129 5.91 21.11 10.02
CA GLN A 129 6.77 21.47 11.16
C GLN A 129 8.25 21.23 10.85
N LEU A 130 8.60 20.10 10.22
CA LEU A 130 9.98 19.84 9.79
C LEU A 130 10.49 20.88 8.79
N ALA A 131 9.62 21.41 7.93
CA ALA A 131 9.97 22.51 7.02
C ALA A 131 10.18 23.83 7.79
N ALA A 132 9.28 24.14 8.73
CA ALA A 132 9.39 25.34 9.57
C ALA A 132 10.67 25.33 10.43
N ASP A 133 11.08 24.16 10.91
CA ASP A 133 12.31 23.95 11.69
C ASP A 133 13.58 23.91 10.82
N GLY A 134 13.44 23.99 9.49
CA GLY A 134 14.56 23.96 8.55
C GLY A 134 15.23 22.59 8.39
N VAL A 135 14.55 21.52 8.82
CA VAL A 135 15.04 20.13 8.65
C VAL A 135 14.92 19.70 7.19
N ILE A 136 13.80 20.06 6.55
CA ILE A 136 13.57 19.88 5.10
C ILE A 136 13.40 21.24 4.41
N GLY A 137 13.66 21.30 3.10
CA GLY A 137 13.46 22.52 2.31
C GLY A 137 12.00 22.88 2.08
N GLY A 138 11.09 21.94 2.29
CA GLY A 138 9.65 22.13 2.20
C GLY A 138 8.93 20.92 1.61
N LEU A 139 7.62 21.04 1.48
CA LEU A 139 6.79 20.09 0.74
C LEU A 139 6.65 20.50 -0.73
N THR A 140 6.35 19.53 -1.59
CA THR A 140 5.78 19.82 -2.92
C THR A 140 4.41 20.47 -2.79
N GLU A 141 3.96 21.16 -3.85
CA GLU A 141 2.65 21.82 -3.87
C GLU A 141 1.51 20.82 -3.70
N ARG A 142 1.63 19.65 -4.33
CA ARG A 142 0.63 18.58 -4.24
C ARG A 142 1.17 17.41 -3.43
N PHE A 143 0.24 16.69 -2.81
CA PHE A 143 0.44 15.30 -2.40
C PHE A 143 -0.29 14.37 -3.39
N HIS A 144 0.06 13.10 -3.37
CA HIS A 144 -0.48 12.11 -4.30
C HIS A 144 -1.09 10.93 -3.55
N SER A 145 -2.11 10.32 -4.16
CA SER A 145 -2.64 9.02 -3.77
C SER A 145 -2.35 8.01 -4.86
N VAL A 146 -1.94 6.81 -4.46
CA VAL A 146 -1.73 5.67 -5.35
C VAL A 146 -2.65 4.52 -4.92
N PRO A 147 -3.38 3.88 -5.85
CA PRO A 147 -4.29 2.80 -5.50
C PRO A 147 -3.54 1.57 -4.99
N THR A 148 -4.19 0.81 -4.12
CA THR A 148 -3.73 -0.53 -3.74
C THR A 148 -4.19 -1.56 -4.77
N ASP A 149 -3.23 -2.19 -5.45
CA ASP A 149 -3.50 -3.23 -6.44
C ASP A 149 -2.60 -4.45 -6.22
N TYR A 150 -3.17 -5.63 -6.51
CA TYR A 150 -2.44 -6.90 -6.49
C TYR A 150 -1.72 -7.18 -7.82
N SER A 151 -1.94 -6.35 -8.84
CA SER A 151 -1.34 -6.43 -10.16
C SER A 151 -0.02 -5.65 -10.23
N HIS A 152 1.10 -6.35 -10.06
CA HIS A 152 2.43 -5.75 -10.28
C HIS A 152 2.55 -5.08 -11.64
N ARG A 153 1.96 -5.69 -12.69
CA ARG A 153 1.97 -5.13 -14.03
C ARG A 153 1.27 -3.76 -14.07
N HIS A 154 0.10 -3.63 -13.45
CA HIS A 154 -0.61 -2.35 -13.45
C HIS A 154 0.19 -1.26 -12.74
N THR A 155 0.76 -1.60 -11.58
CA THR A 155 1.61 -0.68 -10.83
C THR A 155 2.84 -0.24 -11.63
N ILE A 156 3.53 -1.16 -12.31
CA ILE A 156 4.76 -0.88 -13.06
C ILE A 156 4.48 -0.11 -14.35
N GLU A 157 3.41 -0.47 -15.08
CA GLU A 157 3.13 0.09 -16.41
C GLU A 157 2.32 1.40 -16.34
N TYR A 158 1.55 1.64 -15.28
CA TYR A 158 0.61 2.76 -15.20
C TYR A 158 0.83 3.64 -13.96
N ASP A 159 0.70 3.09 -12.75
CA ASP A 159 0.69 3.90 -11.52
C ASP A 159 2.04 4.56 -11.24
N ALA A 160 3.13 3.78 -11.25
CA ALA A 160 4.47 4.26 -10.94
C ALA A 160 4.97 5.31 -11.96
N PRO A 161 4.80 5.13 -13.29
CA PRO A 161 5.13 6.17 -14.26
C PRO A 161 4.31 7.45 -14.07
N ASN A 162 3.03 7.34 -13.72
CA ASN A 162 2.16 8.49 -13.49
C ASN A 162 2.59 9.28 -12.24
N ILE A 163 2.86 8.58 -11.13
CA ILE A 163 3.42 9.17 -9.92
C ILE A 163 4.77 9.84 -10.23
N LEU A 164 5.70 9.14 -10.90
CA LEU A 164 7.01 9.70 -11.23
C LEU A 164 6.89 10.99 -12.05
N LYS A 165 6.00 11.02 -13.05
CA LYS A 165 5.73 12.22 -13.84
C LYS A 165 5.29 13.38 -12.95
N ARG A 166 4.34 13.16 -12.04
CA ARG A 166 3.83 14.19 -11.11
C ARG A 166 4.90 14.70 -10.14
N LEU A 167 5.72 13.79 -9.60
CA LEU A 167 6.85 14.15 -8.73
C LEU A 167 7.85 15.05 -9.47
N VAL A 168 8.14 14.75 -10.74
CA VAL A 168 9.02 15.58 -11.57
C VAL A 168 8.39 16.93 -11.87
N GLU A 169 7.10 16.98 -12.21
CA GLU A 169 6.35 18.23 -12.42
C GLU A 169 6.35 19.13 -11.17
N ASP A 170 6.21 18.53 -9.99
CA ASP A 170 6.17 19.24 -8.71
C ASP A 170 7.56 19.61 -8.18
N GLY A 171 8.63 19.18 -8.87
CA GLY A 171 10.01 19.43 -8.50
C GLY A 171 10.43 18.75 -7.20
N ALA A 172 9.90 17.55 -6.93
CA ALA A 172 10.26 16.75 -5.77
C ALA A 172 11.73 16.28 -5.86
N ASP A 173 12.49 16.44 -4.77
CA ASP A 173 13.83 15.87 -4.63
C ASP A 173 13.78 14.46 -4.05
N ALA A 174 12.77 14.17 -3.25
CA ALA A 174 12.44 12.85 -2.71
C ALA A 174 10.94 12.75 -2.43
N ALA A 175 10.46 11.52 -2.23
CA ALA A 175 9.09 11.25 -1.82
C ALA A 175 9.07 10.31 -0.62
N ILE A 176 8.09 10.51 0.27
CA ILE A 176 7.78 9.58 1.35
C ILE A 176 6.52 8.83 0.95
N LEU A 177 6.63 7.50 0.91
CA LEU A 177 5.49 6.60 0.77
C LEU A 177 4.90 6.36 2.15
N VAL A 178 3.62 6.66 2.33
CA VAL A 178 2.86 6.49 3.57
C VAL A 178 1.77 5.44 3.30
N PRO A 179 2.10 4.14 3.43
CA PRO A 179 1.10 3.09 3.32
C PRO A 179 0.22 3.11 4.58
N LEU A 180 -1.10 3.13 4.37
CA LEU A 180 -2.07 2.73 5.36
C LEU A 180 -2.32 1.22 5.29
#